data_AF-A0A349KXV0-F1
#
_entry.id   AF-A0A349KXV0-F1
#
_cell.length_a   1.000
_cell.length_b   1.000
_cell.length_c   1.000
_cell.angle_alpha   90.00
_cell.angle_beta   90.00
_cell.angle_gamma   90.00
#
_symmetry.space_group_name_H-M   'P 1'
#
loop_
_entity.id
_entity.type
_entity.pdbx_description
1 polymer ?
#
loop_
_entity_poly.entity_id
_entity_poly.type
_entity_poly.pdbx_seq_one_letter_code
_entity_poly.pdbx_strand_id
1 'polypeptide(L)'
;LMMEVRYAGEREYALAWSWGDFELRIDTAPLQGWPGHQLHGADGVILADPVTTPGSDCWLNFSGLLDLLLSDPLLSGRVAVAGMP
;
A
#
# COMPACT_ATOMS: atom_id res chain seq x y z
N LEU A 1 2.73 9.19 12.66
CA LEU A 1 2.81 8.82 11.24
C LEU A 1 4.09 9.40 10.67
N MET A 2 4.99 8.55 10.21
CA MET A 2 6.12 8.94 9.37
C MET A 2 5.96 8.22 8.04
N MET A 3 6.23 8.88 6.93
CA MET A 3 6.05 8.31 5.60
C MET A 3 7.28 8.56 4.74
N GLU A 4 7.63 7.56 3.96
CA GLU A 4 8.67 7.60 2.96
C GLU A 4 8.07 7.22 1.60
N VAL A 5 8.44 8.01 0.58
CA VAL A 5 8.00 7.81 -0.78
C VAL A 5 9.22 7.72 -1.68
N ARG A 6 9.32 6.65 -2.45
CA ARG A 6 10.42 6.41 -3.40
C ARG A 6 9.87 6.17 -4.79
N TYR A 7 10.16 7.06 -5.73
CA TYR A 7 9.83 6.88 -7.13
C TYR A 7 11.08 6.42 -7.90
N ALA A 8 11.06 5.19 -8.41
CA ALA A 8 12.05 4.72 -9.38
C ALA A 8 11.65 5.09 -10.82
N GLY A 9 10.34 5.23 -11.05
CA GLY A 9 9.74 5.77 -12.28
C GLY A 9 8.27 6.09 -12.07
N GLU A 10 7.58 6.43 -13.15
CA GLU A 10 6.15 6.81 -13.11
C GLU A 10 5.24 5.65 -12.68
N ARG A 11 5.66 4.41 -12.91
CA ARG A 11 4.88 3.19 -12.62
C ARG A 11 5.48 2.34 -11.50
N GLU A 12 6.74 2.57 -11.16
CA GLU A 12 7.51 1.76 -10.23
C GLU A 12 7.93 2.64 -9.06
N TYR A 13 7.26 2.44 -7.93
CA TYR A 13 7.47 3.22 -6.72
C TYR A 13 7.06 2.44 -5.48
N ALA A 14 7.53 2.93 -4.33
CA ALA A 14 7.19 2.40 -3.03
C ALA A 14 6.64 3.51 -2.12
N LEU A 15 5.56 3.20 -1.42
CA LEU A 15 4.93 4.05 -0.42
C LEU A 15 5.03 3.33 0.92
N ALA A 16 5.95 3.73 1.79
CA ALA A 16 6.16 3.11 3.09
C ALA A 16 5.77 4.07 4.21
N TRP A 17 5.15 3.57 5.27
CA TRP A 17 4.81 4.38 6.44
C TRP A 17 4.88 3.60 7.73
N SER A 18 5.07 4.32 8.84
CA SER A 18 5.06 3.77 10.18
C SER A 18 3.97 4.39 11.06
N TRP A 19 3.35 3.53 11.86
CA TRP A 19 2.33 3.89 12.83
C TRP A 19 2.48 3.05 14.11
N GLY A 20 2.91 3.70 15.20
CA GLY A 20 3.29 2.98 16.42
C GLY A 20 4.46 2.04 16.14
N ASP A 21 4.27 0.77 16.46
CA ASP A 21 5.27 -0.30 16.25
C ASP A 21 5.14 -0.99 14.88
N PHE A 22 4.21 -0.54 14.02
CA PHE A 22 3.95 -1.16 12.73
C PHE A 22 4.62 -0.39 11.59
N GLU A 23 5.20 -1.14 10.66
CA GLU A 23 5.68 -0.66 9.37
C GLU A 23 4.86 -1.31 8.26
N LEU A 24 4.36 -0.49 7.35
CA LEU A 24 3.57 -0.93 6.21
C LEU A 24 4.17 -0.35 4.93
N ARG A 25 3.96 -1.04 3.82
CA ARG A 25 4.49 -0.61 2.53
C ARG A 25 3.62 -1.07 1.39
N ILE A 26 3.40 -0.20 0.42
CA ILE A 26 2.93 -0.57 -0.92
C ILE A 26 4.12 -0.59 -1.87
N ASP A 27 4.28 -1.67 -2.62
CA ASP A 27 5.24 -1.80 -3.70
C ASP A 27 4.49 -1.96 -5.03
N THR A 28 4.79 -1.10 -6.00
CA THR A 28 4.16 -1.13 -7.33
C THR A 28 5.03 -1.80 -8.38
N ALA A 29 6.25 -2.20 -8.04
CA ALA A 29 7.10 -2.95 -8.96
C ALA A 29 6.44 -4.31 -9.30
N PRO A 30 6.42 -4.73 -10.57
CA PRO A 30 5.85 -6.02 -10.94
C PRO A 30 6.60 -7.17 -10.25
N LEU A 31 5.89 -8.02 -9.50
CA LEU A 31 6.43 -9.26 -8.96
C LEU A 31 5.97 -10.47 -9.76
N GLN A 32 6.90 -11.37 -10.10
CA GLN A 32 6.57 -12.61 -10.80
C GLN A 32 5.55 -13.44 -10.01
N GLY A 33 4.44 -13.80 -10.67
CA GLY A 33 3.36 -14.57 -10.04
C GLY A 33 2.36 -13.74 -9.23
N TRP A 34 2.49 -12.40 -9.22
CA TRP A 34 1.53 -11.51 -8.57
C TRP A 34 0.82 -10.60 -9.59
N PRO A 35 -0.51 -10.49 -9.57
CA PRO A 35 -1.26 -9.81 -10.63
C PRO A 35 -1.34 -8.27 -10.51
N GLY A 36 -0.62 -7.64 -9.57
CA GLY A 36 -0.76 -6.21 -9.30
C GLY A 36 0.24 -5.65 -8.29
N HIS A 37 -0.11 -4.53 -7.67
CA HIS A 37 0.69 -3.94 -6.60
C HIS A 37 0.49 -4.70 -5.27
N GLN A 38 1.45 -4.58 -4.37
CA GLN A 38 1.55 -5.40 -3.17
C GLN A 38 1.49 -4.53 -1.92
N LEU A 39 0.62 -4.87 -0.99
CA LEU A 39 0.60 -4.30 0.35
C LEU A 39 1.32 -5.26 1.31
N HIS A 40 2.36 -4.77 1.98
CA HIS A 40 2.95 -5.38 3.16
C HIS A 40 2.19 -4.86 4.38
N GLY A 41 1.41 -5.72 5.00
CA GLY A 41 0.57 -5.42 6.17
C GLY A 41 1.33 -5.39 7.48
N ALA A 42 0.67 -4.87 8.51
CA ALA A 42 1.20 -4.71 9.87
C ALA A 42 1.58 -6.03 10.57
N ASP A 43 1.01 -7.15 10.13
CA ASP A 43 1.29 -8.51 10.59
C ASP A 43 2.39 -9.20 9.76
N GLY A 44 3.01 -8.49 8.81
CA GLY A 44 3.99 -9.02 7.88
C GLY A 44 3.39 -9.81 6.71
N VAL A 45 2.06 -9.88 6.60
CA VAL A 45 1.39 -10.55 5.47
C VAL A 45 1.45 -9.67 4.22
N ILE A 46 1.70 -10.31 3.08
CA ILE A 46 1.63 -9.66 1.78
C ILE A 46 0.25 -9.88 1.18
N LEU A 47 -0.42 -8.79 0.82
CA LEU A 47 -1.78 -8.74 0.32
C LEU A 47 -1.83 -7.98 -1.01
N ALA A 48 -2.93 -8.15 -1.74
CA ALA A 48 -3.19 -7.32 -2.90
C ALA A 48 -3.42 -5.90 -2.38
N ASP A 49 -2.75 -4.92 -2.97
CA ASP A 49 -2.92 -3.52 -2.58
C ASP A 49 -4.37 -3.05 -2.87
N PRO A 50 -5.15 -2.68 -1.84
CA PRO A 50 -6.52 -2.23 -2.03
C PRO A 50 -6.62 -0.73 -2.32
N VAL A 51 -5.50 -0.01 -2.35
CA VAL A 51 -5.46 1.46 -2.42
C VAL A 51 -5.04 1.94 -3.81
N THR A 52 -3.92 1.46 -4.33
CA THR A 52 -3.41 1.97 -5.61
C THR A 52 -3.88 1.16 -6.79
N THR A 53 -4.02 1.82 -7.95
CA THR A 53 -4.45 1.18 -9.19
C THR A 53 -3.30 1.19 -10.21
N PRO A 54 -2.89 0.02 -10.76
CA PRO A 54 -1.90 -0.05 -11.83
C PRO A 54 -2.25 0.83 -13.03
N GLY A 55 -1.27 1.58 -13.52
CA GLY A 55 -1.44 2.49 -14.66
C GLY A 55 -2.11 3.83 -14.34
N SER A 56 -2.60 4.04 -13.11
CA SER A 56 -3.02 5.38 -12.66
C SER A 56 -1.81 6.27 -12.38
N ASP A 57 -2.04 7.59 -12.44
CA ASP A 57 -1.04 8.59 -12.08
C ASP A 57 -0.53 8.37 -10.64
N CYS A 58 0.78 8.49 -10.46
CA CYS A 58 1.43 8.15 -9.21
C CYS A 58 1.11 9.14 -8.08
N TRP A 59 0.80 10.40 -8.41
CA TRP A 59 0.35 11.39 -7.43
C TRP A 59 -1.09 11.14 -7.00
N LEU A 60 -1.97 10.70 -7.92
CA LEU A 60 -3.34 10.31 -7.56
C LEU A 60 -3.35 9.11 -6.59
N ASN A 61 -2.52 8.10 -6.86
CA ASN A 61 -2.35 6.96 -5.96
C ASN A 61 -1.81 7.39 -4.59
N PHE A 62 -0.81 8.28 -4.58
CA PHE A 62 -0.23 8.79 -3.34
C PHE A 62 -1.20 9.65 -2.52
N SER A 63 -1.91 10.60 -3.15
CA SER A 63 -2.90 11.43 -2.45
C SER A 63 -4.06 10.59 -1.92
N GLY A 64 -4.53 9.62 -2.72
CA GLY A 64 -5.55 8.67 -2.31
C GLY A 64 -5.11 7.86 -1.08
N LEU A 65 -3.87 7.40 -1.04
CA LEU A 65 -3.33 6.73 0.16
C LEU A 65 -3.30 7.67 1.36
N LEU A 66 -2.78 8.90 1.21
CA LEU A 66 -2.70 9.87 2.30
C LEU A 66 -4.07 10.14 2.93
N ASP A 67 -5.11 10.37 2.14
CA ASP A 67 -6.46 10.61 2.62
C ASP A 67 -6.96 9.45 3.51
N LEU A 68 -6.58 8.22 3.15
CA LEU A 68 -6.95 7.03 3.91
C LEU A 68 -6.15 6.88 5.20
N LEU A 69 -4.84 7.10 5.14
CA LEU A 69 -3.97 7.01 6.32
C LEU A 69 -4.34 8.04 7.40
N LEU A 70 -4.96 9.16 7.04
CA LEU A 70 -5.51 10.12 8.01
C LEU A 70 -6.68 9.54 8.83
N SER A 71 -7.38 8.54 8.31
CA SER A 71 -8.55 7.92 8.96
C SER A 71 -8.28 6.52 9.53
N ASP A 72 -7.51 5.70 8.81
CA ASP A 72 -7.16 4.33 9.17
C ASP A 72 -5.69 4.06 8.79
N PRO A 73 -4.73 4.41 9.67
CA PRO A 73 -3.30 4.24 9.41
C PRO A 73 -2.85 2.79 9.19
N LEU A 74 -3.64 1.81 9.64
CA LEU A 74 -3.34 0.38 9.50
C LEU A 74 -4.09 -0.28 8.34
N LEU A 75 -4.93 0.49 7.62
CA LEU A 75 -5.81 0.00 6.55
C LEU A 75 -6.65 -1.22 6.98
N SER A 76 -6.96 -1.34 8.27
CA SER A 76 -7.63 -2.51 8.85
C SER A 76 -9.01 -2.72 8.26
N GLY A 77 -9.73 -1.65 7.92
CA GLY A 77 -11.04 -1.71 7.28
C GLY A 77 -11.03 -2.18 5.82
N ARG A 78 -9.85 -2.25 5.19
CA ARG A 78 -9.68 -2.67 3.78
C ARG A 78 -8.97 -4.00 3.61
N VAL A 79 -8.21 -4.41 4.63
CA VAL A 79 -7.52 -5.71 4.67
C VAL A 79 -8.47 -6.82 5.13
N ALA A 80 -9.48 -6.51 5.94
CA ALA A 80 -10.42 -7.48 6.50
C ALA A 80 -11.55 -7.90 5.54
N VAL A 81 -11.25 -8.51 4.38
CA VAL A 81 -12.22 -9.31 3.58
C VAL A 81 -11.55 -10.47 2.81
N ALA A 82 -10.44 -11.02 3.31
CA ALA A 82 -9.79 -12.20 2.71
C ALA A 82 -9.77 -13.43 3.64
N GLY A 83 -10.68 -13.47 4.62
CA GLY A 83 -10.75 -14.56 5.59
C GLY A 83 -12.01 -14.52 6.46
N MET A 84 -13.13 -14.97 5.91
CA MET A 84 -14.19 -15.62 6.70
C MET A 84 -14.75 -16.79 5.87
N PRO A 85 -15.10 -17.91 6.52
CA PRO A 85 -15.41 -19.20 5.87
C PRO A 85 -16.68 -19.16 5.01
#